data_AF-A0A5B9QCV5-F1
#
_entry.id   AF-A0A5B9QCV5-F1
#
_cell.length_a   1.000
_cell.length_b   1.000
_cell.length_c   1.000
_cell.angle_alpha   90.00
_cell.angle_beta   90.00
_cell.angle_gamma   90.00
#
_symmetry.space_group_name_H-M   'P 1'
#
loop_
_entity.id
_entity.type
_entity.pdbx_description
1 polymer ?
#
loop_
_entity_poly.entity_id
_entity_poly.type
_entity_poly.pdbx_seq_one_letter_code
_entity_poly.pdbx_strand_id
1 'polypeptide(L)'
;MSTDEFMKQQYLTLRTEISESKSRIFWLVIIGVALVLVSGFLAAEYPTAFANAAIPFLLLGLMMSFIAEDNNISRAGRYLREQVEPQIKDITCWEHWLEGHPEFREVDHSFVIGFSVLFFCFFAISTSLTLVYLDRQMYSMLTVVGAGVAYVLAAFCVLVVFVRHLRAGNPKQVFPDGSQSTEALVG
;
A
#
# COMPACT_ATOMS: atom_id res chain seq x y z
N MET A 1 -29.71 13.48 -19.98
CA MET A 1 -29.17 13.03 -18.69
C MET A 1 -29.12 14.25 -17.79
N SER A 2 -29.82 14.22 -16.67
CA SER A 2 -29.77 15.35 -15.72
C SER A 2 -28.42 15.38 -15.00
N THR A 3 -28.03 16.55 -14.51
CA THR A 3 -26.80 16.71 -13.69
C THR A 3 -26.81 15.75 -12.51
N ASP A 4 -27.97 15.54 -11.89
CA ASP A 4 -28.13 14.63 -10.74
C ASP A 4 -27.90 13.16 -11.11
N GLU A 5 -28.37 12.74 -12.29
CA GLU A 5 -28.09 11.40 -12.82
C GLU A 5 -26.61 11.19 -13.08
N PHE A 6 -25.92 12.20 -13.63
CA PHE A 6 -24.48 12.14 -13.89
C PHE A 6 -23.69 12.03 -12.59
N MET A 7 -23.99 12.87 -11.61
CA MET A 7 -23.33 12.85 -10.29
C MET A 7 -23.56 11.53 -9.55
N LYS A 8 -24.79 10.99 -9.61
CA LYS A 8 -25.10 9.68 -9.03
C LYS A 8 -24.31 8.56 -9.69
N GLN A 9 -24.21 8.55 -11.02
CA GLN A 9 -23.42 7.55 -11.73
C GLN A 9 -21.92 7.69 -11.40
N GLN A 10 -21.40 8.92 -11.35
CA GLN A 10 -20.01 9.17 -10.98
C GLN A 10 -19.68 8.64 -9.57
N TYR A 11 -20.57 8.88 -8.60
CA TYR A 11 -20.41 8.36 -7.23
C TYR A 11 -20.42 6.82 -7.19
N LEU A 12 -21.36 6.18 -7.89
CA LEU A 12 -21.45 4.71 -7.94
C LEU A 12 -20.23 4.08 -8.62
N THR A 13 -19.76 4.70 -9.71
CA THR A 13 -18.56 4.24 -10.43
C THR A 13 -17.32 4.37 -9.55
N LEU A 14 -17.10 5.52 -8.90
CA LEU A 14 -15.95 5.72 -8.01
C LEU A 14 -15.95 4.72 -6.83
N ARG A 15 -17.12 4.44 -6.25
CA ARG A 15 -17.24 3.44 -5.19
C ARG A 15 -16.91 2.03 -5.70
N THR A 16 -17.33 1.71 -6.91
CA THR A 16 -17.01 0.44 -7.56
C THR A 16 -15.52 0.33 -7.81
N GLU A 17 -14.87 1.38 -8.31
CA GLU A 17 -13.42 1.44 -8.50
C GLU A 17 -12.65 1.25 -7.18
N ILE A 18 -13.10 1.86 -6.08
CA ILE A 18 -12.49 1.66 -4.75
C ILE A 18 -12.63 0.20 -4.29
N SER A 19 -13.82 -0.38 -4.44
CA SER A 19 -14.08 -1.79 -4.09
C SER A 19 -13.22 -2.75 -4.91
N GLU A 20 -13.12 -2.53 -6.23
CA GLU A 20 -12.26 -3.32 -7.10
C GLU A 20 -10.79 -3.18 -6.73
N SER A 21 -10.34 -1.97 -6.39
CA SER A 21 -8.96 -1.72 -5.97
C SER A 21 -8.63 -2.44 -4.65
N LYS A 22 -9.54 -2.44 -3.66
CA LYS A 22 -9.38 -3.23 -2.42
C LYS A 22 -9.29 -4.73 -2.70
N SER A 23 -10.11 -5.24 -3.64
CA SER A 23 -10.03 -6.63 -4.08
C SER A 23 -8.68 -6.95 -4.75
N ARG A 24 -8.16 -6.05 -5.59
CA ARG A 24 -6.83 -6.19 -6.20
C ARG A 24 -5.72 -6.22 -5.15
N ILE A 25 -5.78 -5.38 -4.10
CA ILE A 25 -4.83 -5.43 -2.98
C ILE A 25 -4.87 -6.79 -2.29
N PHE A 26 -6.07 -7.31 -1.99
CA PHE A 26 -6.22 -8.61 -1.36
C PHE A 26 -5.60 -9.73 -2.21
N TRP A 27 -5.88 -9.73 -3.52
CA TRP A 27 -5.25 -10.68 -4.45
C TRP A 27 -3.74 -10.51 -4.56
N LEU A 28 -3.22 -9.28 -4.56
CA LEU A 28 -1.77 -9.01 -4.54
C LEU A 28 -1.12 -9.61 -3.30
N VAL A 29 -1.75 -9.52 -2.13
CA VAL A 29 -1.24 -10.13 -0.90
C VAL A 29 -1.21 -11.65 -1.01
N ILE A 30 -2.31 -12.28 -1.49
CA ILE A 30 -2.37 -13.74 -1.68
C ILE A 30 -1.29 -14.20 -2.68
N ILE A 31 -1.19 -13.53 -3.82
CA ILE A 31 -0.19 -13.83 -4.84
C ILE A 31 1.22 -13.65 -4.27
N GLY A 32 1.44 -12.60 -3.48
CA GLY A 32 2.73 -12.35 -2.83
C GLY A 32 3.13 -13.47 -1.87
N VAL A 33 2.20 -13.91 -1.01
CA VAL A 33 2.44 -15.05 -0.10
C VAL A 33 2.71 -16.33 -0.89
N ALA A 34 1.89 -16.63 -1.90
CA ALA A 34 2.07 -17.80 -2.75
C ALA A 34 3.43 -17.77 -3.49
N LEU A 35 3.81 -16.62 -4.02
CA LEU A 35 5.08 -16.43 -4.72
C LEU A 35 6.27 -16.61 -3.78
N VAL A 36 6.19 -16.13 -2.53
CA VAL A 36 7.23 -16.39 -1.52
C VAL A 36 7.37 -17.87 -1.22
N LEU A 37 6.26 -18.60 -1.06
CA LEU A 37 6.30 -20.05 -0.80
C LEU A 37 6.86 -20.83 -1.99
N VAL A 38 6.37 -20.54 -3.20
CA VAL A 38 6.81 -21.21 -4.43
C VAL A 38 8.28 -20.89 -4.72
N SER A 39 8.70 -19.63 -4.55
CA SER A 39 10.10 -19.25 -4.74
C SER A 39 11.02 -19.88 -3.70
N GLY A 40 10.60 -19.99 -2.44
CA GLY A 40 11.33 -20.71 -1.41
C GLY A 40 11.47 -22.21 -1.71
N PHE A 41 10.41 -22.85 -2.21
CA PHE A 41 10.46 -24.25 -2.64
C PHE A 41 11.38 -24.44 -3.86
N LEU A 42 11.24 -23.61 -4.89
CA LEU A 42 12.08 -23.67 -6.09
C LEU A 42 13.54 -23.39 -5.77
N ALA A 43 13.84 -22.49 -4.83
CA ALA A 43 15.18 -22.20 -4.37
C ALA A 43 15.85 -23.42 -3.70
N ALA A 44 15.05 -24.25 -3.02
CA ALA A 44 15.51 -25.47 -2.38
C ALA A 44 15.72 -26.61 -3.39
N GLU A 45 14.79 -26.77 -4.35
CA GLU A 45 14.82 -27.87 -5.33
C GLU A 45 15.79 -27.61 -6.49
N TYR A 46 15.83 -26.37 -6.99
CA TYR A 46 16.65 -25.97 -8.13
C TYR A 46 17.59 -24.82 -7.74
N PRO A 47 18.73 -25.13 -7.11
CA PRO A 47 19.72 -24.15 -6.69
C PRO A 47 20.47 -23.58 -7.91
N THR A 48 19.78 -22.77 -8.70
CA THR A 48 20.39 -21.95 -9.74
C THR A 48 20.56 -20.55 -9.17
N ALA A 49 21.79 -20.02 -9.20
CA ALA A 49 22.11 -18.72 -8.61
C ALA A 49 21.22 -17.58 -9.13
N PHE A 50 20.80 -17.67 -10.39
CA PHE A 50 19.96 -16.66 -11.03
C PHE A 50 18.53 -16.63 -10.47
N ALA A 51 17.91 -17.80 -10.26
CA ALA A 51 16.55 -17.87 -9.71
C ALA A 51 16.50 -17.32 -8.28
N ASN A 52 17.49 -17.67 -7.45
CA ASN A 52 17.59 -17.19 -6.07
C ASN A 52 17.89 -15.68 -5.99
N ALA A 53 18.64 -15.14 -6.95
CA ALA A 53 18.93 -13.72 -7.03
C ALA A 53 17.72 -12.87 -7.45
N ALA A 54 16.75 -13.45 -8.17
CA ALA A 54 15.55 -12.74 -8.62
C ALA A 54 14.50 -12.56 -7.50
N ILE A 55 14.49 -13.43 -6.48
CA ILE A 55 13.45 -13.45 -5.42
C ILE A 55 13.32 -12.09 -4.71
N PRO A 56 14.41 -11.45 -4.23
CA PRO A 56 14.28 -10.14 -3.57
C PRO A 56 13.75 -9.05 -4.51
N PHE A 57 14.04 -9.11 -5.81
CA PHE A 57 13.50 -8.14 -6.78
C PHE A 57 12.01 -8.34 -7.05
N LEU A 58 11.54 -9.60 -7.11
CA LEU A 58 10.12 -9.92 -7.22
C LEU A 58 9.34 -9.37 -6.02
N LEU A 59 9.90 -9.53 -4.82
CA LEU A 59 9.35 -8.91 -3.62
C LEU A 59 9.23 -7.39 -3.83
N LEU A 60 10.30 -6.69 -4.22
CA LEU A 60 10.24 -5.23 -4.39
C LEU A 60 9.18 -4.80 -5.42
N GLY A 61 9.04 -5.53 -6.53
CA GLY A 61 7.99 -5.28 -7.51
C GLY A 61 6.58 -5.41 -6.90
N LEU A 62 6.38 -6.40 -6.04
CA LEU A 62 5.11 -6.61 -5.34
C LEU A 62 4.80 -5.46 -4.38
N MET A 63 5.79 -5.00 -3.61
CA MET A 63 5.63 -3.86 -2.72
C MET A 63 5.31 -2.57 -3.48
N MET A 64 5.99 -2.33 -4.60
CA MET A 64 5.70 -1.16 -5.45
C MET A 64 4.28 -1.23 -6.02
N SER A 65 3.82 -2.41 -6.41
CA SER A 65 2.46 -2.63 -6.90
C SER A 65 1.42 -2.38 -5.80
N PHE A 66 1.69 -2.84 -4.57
CA PHE A 66 0.86 -2.58 -3.40
C PHE A 66 0.75 -1.07 -3.11
N ILE A 67 1.88 -0.35 -3.05
CA ILE A 67 1.89 1.10 -2.81
C ILE A 67 1.15 1.87 -3.93
N ALA A 68 1.30 1.45 -5.18
CA ALA A 68 0.61 2.07 -6.31
C ALA A 68 -0.91 1.93 -6.17
N GLU A 69 -1.38 0.75 -5.76
CA GLU A 69 -2.80 0.47 -5.58
C GLU A 69 -3.40 1.24 -4.40
N ASP A 70 -2.69 1.32 -3.28
CA ASP A 70 -3.13 2.11 -2.12
C ASP A 70 -3.21 3.61 -2.45
N ASN A 71 -2.23 4.14 -3.19
CA ASN A 71 -2.26 5.52 -3.67
C ASN A 71 -3.45 5.80 -4.60
N ASN A 72 -3.84 4.84 -5.45
CA ASN A 72 -5.01 4.98 -6.31
C ASN A 72 -6.30 5.09 -5.48
N ILE A 73 -6.46 4.27 -4.45
CA ILE A 73 -7.59 4.32 -3.51
C ILE A 73 -7.60 5.67 -2.77
N SER A 74 -6.47 6.09 -2.21
CA SER A 74 -6.36 7.36 -1.49
C SER A 74 -6.75 8.57 -2.36
N ARG A 75 -6.35 8.56 -3.64
CA ARG A 75 -6.72 9.60 -4.61
C ARG A 75 -8.20 9.58 -4.94
N ALA A 76 -8.79 8.40 -5.16
CA ALA A 76 -10.21 8.26 -5.44
C ALA A 76 -11.06 8.73 -4.25
N GLY A 77 -10.71 8.33 -3.03
CA GLY A 77 -11.39 8.78 -1.81
C GLY A 77 -11.28 10.30 -1.61
N ARG A 78 -10.09 10.88 -1.85
CA ARG A 78 -9.92 12.34 -1.78
C ARG A 78 -10.78 13.08 -2.80
N TYR A 79 -10.81 12.60 -4.04
CA TYR A 79 -11.64 13.19 -5.09
C TYR A 79 -13.13 13.11 -4.74
N LEU A 80 -13.58 11.97 -4.19
CA LEU A 80 -14.96 11.80 -3.74
C LEU A 80 -15.31 12.84 -2.65
N ARG A 81 -14.47 12.96 -1.63
CA ARG A 81 -14.62 13.91 -0.52
C ARG A 81 -14.60 15.38 -0.96
N GLU A 82 -13.68 15.76 -1.83
CA GLU A 82 -13.44 17.17 -2.17
C GLU A 82 -14.32 17.67 -3.32
N GLN A 83 -14.68 16.80 -4.26
CA GLN A 83 -15.32 17.22 -5.52
C GLN A 83 -16.75 16.69 -5.68
N VAL A 84 -17.07 15.51 -5.16
CA VAL A 84 -18.36 14.84 -5.39
C VAL A 84 -19.33 15.09 -4.23
N GLU A 85 -18.94 14.75 -3.01
CA GLU A 85 -19.81 14.84 -1.82
C GLU A 85 -20.32 16.26 -1.52
N PRO A 86 -19.54 17.36 -1.67
CA PRO A 86 -20.04 18.71 -1.39
C PRO A 86 -21.18 19.16 -2.30
N GLN A 87 -21.37 18.49 -3.44
CA GLN A 87 -22.45 18.79 -4.38
C GLN A 87 -23.77 18.08 -4.00
N ILE A 88 -23.71 17.05 -3.15
CA ILE A 88 -24.87 16.29 -2.68
C ILE A 88 -25.36 16.93 -1.37
N LYS A 89 -26.44 17.72 -1.45
CA LYS A 89 -27.04 18.34 -0.27
C LYS A 89 -27.96 17.36 0.46
N ASP A 90 -28.10 17.54 1.77
CA ASP A 90 -29.11 16.90 2.64
C ASP A 90 -28.99 15.38 2.86
N ILE A 91 -27.87 14.74 2.51
CA ILE A 91 -27.61 13.32 2.76
C ILE A 91 -26.20 13.14 3.35
N THR A 92 -26.07 12.34 4.41
CA THR A 92 -24.76 11.94 4.93
C THR A 92 -24.06 11.04 3.91
N CYS A 93 -23.04 11.57 3.25
CA CYS A 93 -22.23 10.81 2.29
C CYS A 93 -21.20 9.91 2.99
N TRP A 94 -20.59 9.01 2.22
CA TRP A 94 -19.76 7.92 2.74
C TRP A 94 -18.50 8.39 3.45
N GLU A 95 -17.76 9.35 2.89
CA GLU A 95 -16.56 9.89 3.56
C GLU A 95 -16.92 10.66 4.82
N HIS A 96 -18.05 11.37 4.82
CA HIS A 96 -18.55 12.05 6.01
C HIS A 96 -19.00 11.07 7.11
N TRP A 97 -19.61 9.93 6.74
CA TRP A 97 -19.91 8.84 7.68
C TRP A 97 -18.63 8.19 8.24
N LEU A 98 -17.61 7.99 7.39
CA LEU A 98 -16.29 7.47 7.78
C LEU A 98 -15.53 8.41 8.72
N GLU A 99 -15.70 9.72 8.59
CA GLU A 99 -15.11 10.70 9.53
C GLU A 99 -15.67 10.53 10.95
N GLY A 100 -16.91 10.06 11.10
CA GLY A 100 -17.51 9.73 12.39
C GLY A 100 -17.03 8.40 12.99
N HIS A 101 -16.31 7.58 12.22
CA HIS A 101 -15.86 6.24 12.62
C HIS A 101 -14.34 6.06 12.35
N PRO A 102 -13.48 6.78 13.10
CA PRO A 102 -12.03 6.76 12.89
C PRO A 102 -11.42 5.36 13.02
N GLU A 103 -12.06 4.45 13.76
CA GLU A 103 -11.60 3.06 13.94
C GLU A 103 -11.41 2.31 12.62
N PHE A 104 -12.21 2.58 11.60
CA PHE A 104 -12.07 1.92 10.30
C PHE A 104 -10.83 2.40 9.54
N ARG A 105 -10.45 3.68 9.69
CA ARG A 105 -9.23 4.23 9.07
C ARG A 105 -7.97 3.75 9.78
N GLU A 106 -8.04 3.56 11.10
CA GLU A 106 -6.90 3.04 11.89
C GLU A 106 -6.57 1.59 11.54
N VAL A 107 -7.58 0.75 11.28
CA VAL A 107 -7.38 -0.64 10.86
C VAL A 107 -6.64 -0.70 9.52
N ASP A 108 -7.06 0.10 8.53
CA ASP A 108 -6.40 0.18 7.22
C ASP A 108 -4.94 0.64 7.36
N HIS A 109 -4.68 1.66 8.16
CA HIS A 109 -3.32 2.15 8.41
C HIS A 109 -2.45 1.10 9.11
N SER A 110 -2.99 0.44 10.14
CA SER A 110 -2.30 -0.64 10.85
C SER A 110 -2.00 -1.84 9.96
N PHE A 111 -2.92 -2.17 9.04
CA PHE A 111 -2.73 -3.21 8.04
C PHE A 111 -1.58 -2.85 7.09
N VAL A 112 -1.53 -1.63 6.56
CA VAL A 112 -0.44 -1.16 5.69
C VAL A 112 0.91 -1.23 6.41
N ILE A 113 0.98 -0.77 7.66
CA ILE A 113 2.20 -0.86 8.47
C ILE A 113 2.60 -2.33 8.68
N GLY A 114 1.68 -3.17 9.13
CA GLY A 114 1.95 -4.58 9.41
C GLY A 114 2.41 -5.34 8.17
N PHE A 115 1.74 -5.13 7.04
CA PHE A 115 2.14 -5.71 5.76
C PHE A 115 3.54 -5.26 5.34
N SER A 116 3.84 -3.96 5.51
CA SER A 116 5.15 -3.40 5.16
C SER A 116 6.27 -3.97 6.02
N VAL A 117 6.05 -4.11 7.33
CA VAL A 117 7.02 -4.73 8.25
C VAL A 117 7.28 -6.19 7.85
N LEU A 118 6.23 -6.98 7.65
CA LEU A 118 6.35 -8.36 7.19
C LEU A 118 7.14 -8.44 5.88
N PHE A 119 6.80 -7.58 4.92
CA PHE A 119 7.46 -7.49 3.64
C PHE A 119 8.97 -7.20 3.78
N PHE A 120 9.35 -6.20 4.58
CA PHE A 120 10.77 -5.89 4.82
C PHE A 120 11.51 -7.03 5.52
N CYS A 121 10.87 -7.73 6.47
CA CYS A 121 11.43 -8.92 7.08
C CYS A 121 11.72 -10.01 6.06
N PHE A 122 10.74 -10.32 5.19
CA PHE A 122 10.93 -11.30 4.11
C PHE A 122 12.03 -10.87 3.14
N PHE A 123 12.04 -9.61 2.72
CA PHE A 123 13.08 -9.08 1.86
C PHE A 123 14.49 -9.22 2.48
N ALA A 124 14.64 -8.91 3.77
CA ALA A 124 15.90 -9.04 4.50
C ALA A 124 16.37 -10.50 4.58
N ILE A 125 15.46 -11.42 4.92
CA ILE A 125 15.75 -12.87 4.98
C ILE A 125 16.15 -13.39 3.60
N SER A 126 15.33 -13.14 2.56
CA SER A 126 15.62 -13.59 1.20
C SER A 126 16.94 -13.03 0.68
N THR A 127 17.20 -11.74 0.88
CA THR A 127 18.47 -11.11 0.48
C THR A 127 19.66 -11.74 1.18
N SER A 128 19.57 -11.98 2.49
CA SER A 128 20.64 -12.60 3.27
C SER A 128 20.94 -14.02 2.78
N LEU A 129 19.91 -14.82 2.53
CA LEU A 129 20.06 -16.18 1.99
C LEU A 129 20.69 -16.16 0.60
N THR A 130 20.24 -15.25 -0.27
CA THR A 130 20.80 -15.08 -1.61
C THR A 130 22.28 -14.70 -1.57
N LEU A 131 22.68 -13.78 -0.68
CA LEU A 131 24.09 -13.38 -0.56
C LEU A 131 24.97 -14.52 -0.04
N VAL A 132 24.52 -15.25 0.99
CA VAL A 132 25.22 -16.44 1.50
C VAL A 132 25.35 -17.51 0.42
N TYR A 133 24.31 -17.69 -0.39
CA TYR A 133 24.30 -18.64 -1.48
C TYR A 133 25.32 -18.25 -2.57
N LEU A 134 25.33 -16.98 -3.00
CA LEU A 134 26.27 -16.46 -4.00
C LEU A 134 27.72 -16.57 -3.53
N ASP A 135 27.98 -16.30 -2.24
CA ASP A 135 29.30 -16.46 -1.64
C ASP A 135 29.77 -17.93 -1.65
N ARG A 136 28.89 -18.86 -1.27
CA ARG A 136 29.20 -20.30 -1.25
C ARG A 136 29.44 -20.91 -2.63
N GLN A 137 28.82 -20.39 -3.69
CA GLN A 137 29.02 -20.89 -5.06
C GLN A 137 30.34 -20.41 -5.69
N MET A 138 31.24 -19.79 -4.92
CA MET A 138 32.53 -19.27 -5.40
C MET A 138 32.41 -18.29 -6.56
N TYR A 139 31.32 -17.49 -6.59
CA TYR A 139 31.27 -16.35 -7.49
C TYR A 139 32.36 -15.34 -7.13
N SER A 140 32.80 -14.56 -8.12
CA SER A 140 33.77 -13.49 -7.86
C SER A 140 33.25 -12.55 -6.78
N MET A 141 34.11 -12.16 -5.85
CA MET A 141 33.77 -11.21 -4.77
C MET A 141 33.08 -9.94 -5.30
N LEU A 142 33.49 -9.48 -6.49
CA LEU A 142 32.85 -8.37 -7.19
C LEU A 142 31.36 -8.59 -7.48
N THR A 143 30.96 -9.80 -7.87
CA THR A 143 29.56 -10.15 -8.14
C THR A 143 28.73 -10.14 -6.86
N VAL A 144 29.26 -10.70 -5.77
CA VAL A 144 28.58 -10.74 -4.46
C VAL A 144 28.40 -9.32 -3.90
N VAL A 145 29.47 -8.51 -3.93
CA VAL A 145 29.42 -7.10 -3.50
C VAL A 145 28.47 -6.29 -4.38
N GLY A 146 28.52 -6.48 -5.71
CA GLY A 146 27.61 -5.81 -6.65
C GLY A 146 26.14 -6.12 -6.38
N ALA A 147 25.82 -7.40 -6.15
CA ALA A 147 24.47 -7.82 -5.76
C ALA A 147 24.04 -7.21 -4.42
N GLY A 148 24.91 -7.24 -3.42
CA GLY A 148 24.65 -6.62 -2.11
C GLY A 148 24.35 -5.12 -2.21
N VAL A 149 25.17 -4.37 -2.96
CA VAL A 149 24.94 -2.94 -3.21
C VAL A 149 23.62 -2.71 -3.94
N ALA A 150 23.30 -3.51 -4.96
CA ALA A 150 22.04 -3.41 -5.68
C ALA A 150 20.83 -3.62 -4.76
N TYR A 151 20.86 -4.64 -3.89
CA TYR A 151 19.77 -4.88 -2.94
C TYR A 151 19.62 -3.76 -1.91
N VAL A 152 20.73 -3.21 -1.39
CA VAL A 152 20.70 -2.09 -0.45
C VAL A 152 20.11 -0.84 -1.11
N LEU A 153 20.53 -0.51 -2.34
CA LEU A 153 19.99 0.63 -3.07
C LEU A 153 18.50 0.47 -3.37
N ALA A 154 18.09 -0.74 -3.75
CA ALA A 154 16.70 -1.04 -4.06
C ALA A 154 15.81 -0.97 -2.79
N ALA A 155 16.28 -1.53 -1.67
CA ALA A 155 15.63 -1.42 -0.37
C ALA A 155 15.51 0.03 0.09
N PHE A 156 16.57 0.83 -0.08
CA PHE A 156 16.56 2.25 0.24
C PHE A 156 15.54 3.01 -0.61
N CYS A 157 15.47 2.73 -1.91
CA CYS A 157 14.47 3.33 -2.80
C CYS A 157 13.04 3.03 -2.33
N VAL A 158 12.73 1.76 -2.04
CA VAL A 158 11.40 1.37 -1.54
C VAL A 158 11.11 1.99 -0.18
N LEU A 159 12.09 2.06 0.72
CA LEU A 159 11.92 2.73 2.01
C LEU A 159 11.60 4.22 1.85
N VAL A 160 12.28 4.92 0.94
CA VAL A 160 11.98 6.34 0.65
C VAL A 160 10.56 6.51 0.11
N VAL A 161 10.16 5.66 -0.84
CA VAL A 161 8.79 5.68 -1.39
C VAL A 161 7.77 5.41 -0.28
N PHE A 162 8.01 4.40 0.56
CA PHE A 162 7.13 4.03 1.66
C PHE A 162 7.01 5.14 2.71
N VAL A 163 8.12 5.74 3.14
CA VAL A 163 8.10 6.87 4.09
C VAL A 163 7.36 8.08 3.51
N ARG A 164 7.55 8.37 2.20
CA ARG A 164 6.80 9.43 1.53
C ARG A 164 5.30 9.13 1.50
N HIS A 165 4.94 7.89 1.23
CA HIS A 165 3.56 7.43 1.22
C HIS A 165 2.90 7.54 2.61
N LEU A 166 3.56 7.06 3.67
CA LEU A 166 3.08 7.21 5.05
C LEU A 166 2.89 8.67 5.47
N ARG A 167 3.81 9.56 5.08
CA ARG A 167 3.69 11.00 5.36
C ARG A 167 2.52 11.64 4.61
N ALA A 168 2.26 11.22 3.38
CA ALA A 168 1.15 11.73 2.58
C ALA A 168 -0.22 11.27 3.11
N GLY A 169 -0.27 10.10 3.75
CA GLY A 169 -1.48 9.55 4.37
C GLY A 169 -1.87 10.17 5.71
N ASN A 170 -1.02 11.04 6.30
CA ASN A 170 -1.22 11.58 7.64
C ASN A 170 -1.41 13.12 7.64
N PRO A 171 -2.41 13.68 6.92
CA PRO A 171 -2.75 15.08 7.08
C PRO A 171 -3.28 15.24 8.51
N LYS A 172 -2.60 16.06 9.32
CA LYS A 172 -3.12 16.49 10.62
C LYS A 172 -4.55 16.97 10.40
N GLN A 173 -5.53 16.19 10.82
CA GLN A 173 -6.90 16.66 10.94
C GLN A 173 -6.88 17.68 12.08
N VAL A 174 -6.59 18.93 11.74
CA VAL A 174 -6.90 20.06 12.61
C VAL A 174 -8.42 20.17 12.57
N PHE A 175 -9.08 19.38 13.41
CA PHE A 175 -10.49 19.59 13.67
C PHE A 175 -10.61 20.95 14.36
N PRO A 176 -11.41 21.89 13.83
CA PRO A 176 -11.85 23.00 14.65
C PRO A 176 -12.65 22.39 15.81
N ASP A 177 -12.22 22.66 17.04
CA ASP A 177 -12.92 22.23 18.25
C ASP A 177 -14.40 22.59 18.10
N GLY A 178 -15.26 21.57 18.06
CA GLY A 178 -16.72 21.69 17.95
C GLY A 178 -17.37 22.28 19.21
N SER A 179 -16.63 23.01 20.03
CA SER A 179 -17.11 23.62 21.27
C SER A 179 -17.79 24.98 21.08
N GLN A 180 -18.08 25.41 19.84
CA GLN A 180 -18.74 26.72 19.59
C GLN A 180 -20.20 26.64 19.12
N SER A 181 -20.77 25.48 18.84
CA SER A 181 -22.14 25.37 18.29
C SER A 181 -23.24 25.11 19.33
N THR A 182 -22.92 24.93 20.61
CA THR A 182 -23.93 24.68 21.65
C THR A 182 -24.41 25.91 22.41
N GLU A 183 -23.74 27.07 22.29
CA GLU A 183 -24.16 28.31 22.97
C GLU A 183 -25.15 29.18 22.17
N ALA A 184 -25.38 28.89 20.87
CA ALA A 184 -26.24 29.72 20.03
C ALA A 184 -27.73 29.31 20.01
N LEU A 185 -28.13 28.26 20.75
CA LEU A 185 -29.51 27.76 20.80
C LEU A 185 -30.20 27.93 22.16
N VAL A 186 -29.62 28.71 23.08
CA VAL A 186 -30.18 28.99 24.42
C VAL A 186 -30.37 30.50 24.68
N GLY A 187 -30.34 31.34 23.64
CA GLY A 187 -30.58 32.79 23.73
C GLY A 187 -31.90 33.23 23.11
#